data_AF-A0AAQ3RWW7-F1
#
_entry.id   AF-A0AAQ3RWW7-F1
#
_cell.length_a   1.000
_cell.length_b   1.000
_cell.length_c   1.000
_cell.angle_alpha   90.00
_cell.angle_beta   90.00
_cell.angle_gamma   90.00
#
_symmetry.space_group_name_H-M   'P 1'
#
loop_
_entity.id
_entity.type
_entity.pdbx_description
1 polymer ?
#
loop_
_entity_poly.entity_id
_entity_poly.type
_entity_poly.pdbx_seq_one_letter_code
_entity_poly.pdbx_strand_id
1 'polypeptide(L)'
;MKRCHNHFKGNTGFPRLRIGIGRPPGKMDPAPFVLRRFTKQERQEFSFTLQDGIQALRILLLKGFDKTASFVNSEKKWTKQVEEYLIEFFFFLHVQSILIPI
;
A
#
# COMPACT_ATOMS: atom_id res chain seq x y z
N MET A 1 9.16 4.55 16.64
CA MET A 1 10.26 5.29 15.96
C MET A 1 11.21 5.98 16.93
N LYS A 2 10.75 6.77 17.93
CA LYS A 2 11.63 7.42 18.93
C LYS A 2 12.58 6.43 19.64
N ARG A 3 12.07 5.26 20.04
CA ARG A 3 12.89 4.18 20.64
C ARG A 3 14.01 3.71 19.70
N CYS A 4 13.72 3.49 18.42
CA CYS A 4 14.72 3.07 17.43
C CYS A 4 15.83 4.11 17.27
N HIS A 5 15.45 5.38 17.14
CA HIS A 5 16.41 6.48 17.04
C HIS A 5 17.34 6.55 18.27
N ASN A 6 16.78 6.44 19.47
CA ASN A 6 17.58 6.43 20.71
C ASN A 6 18.52 5.22 20.75
N HIS A 7 18.05 4.04 20.34
CA HIS A 7 18.86 2.83 20.28
C HIS A 7 20.04 2.97 19.31
N PHE A 8 19.82 3.62 18.16
CA PHE A 8 20.87 3.91 17.18
C PHE A 8 21.65 5.21 17.48
N LYS A 9 21.72 5.64 18.75
CA LYS A 9 22.49 6.83 19.19
C LYS A 9 22.17 8.11 18.40
N GLY A 10 20.91 8.29 18.02
CA GLY A 10 20.46 9.44 17.26
C GLY A 10 20.65 9.32 15.74
N ASN A 11 21.16 8.20 15.23
CA ASN A 11 21.29 7.97 13.79
C ASN A 11 19.90 7.92 13.12
N THR A 12 19.76 8.60 11.99
CA THR A 12 18.54 8.65 11.16
C THR A 12 18.77 8.13 9.73
N GLY A 13 19.99 7.69 9.40
CA GLY A 13 20.44 7.27 8.07
C GLY A 13 19.94 5.91 7.60
N PHE A 14 18.84 5.41 8.15
CA PHE A 14 18.17 4.21 7.67
C PHE A 14 16.90 4.58 6.89
N PRO A 15 16.65 3.95 5.73
CA PRO A 15 15.45 4.19 4.94
C PRO A 15 14.20 3.80 5.72
N ARG A 16 13.09 4.51 5.48
CA ARG A 16 11.81 4.25 6.12
C ARG A 16 10.68 4.31 5.10
N LEU A 17 9.91 3.23 5.01
CA LEU A 17 8.66 3.22 4.30
C LEU A 17 7.55 3.71 5.23
N ARG A 18 6.81 4.76 4.84
CA ARG A 18 5.71 5.33 5.62
C ARG A 18 4.38 4.89 5.01
N ILE A 19 3.50 4.35 5.85
CA ILE A 19 2.13 4.00 5.46
C ILE A 19 1.21 5.04 6.09
N GLY A 20 0.51 5.80 5.26
CA GLY A 20 -0.47 6.77 5.73
C GLY A 20 -1.75 6.07 6.18
N ILE A 21 -2.26 6.43 7.36
CA ILE A 21 -3.54 5.95 7.90
C ILE A 21 -4.61 7.06 7.97
N GLY A 22 -4.34 8.20 7.33
CA GLY A 22 -5.16 9.41 7.42
C GLY A 22 -4.87 10.26 8.66
N ARG A 23 -5.74 11.24 8.91
CA ARG A 23 -5.71 12.13 10.07
C ARG A 23 -6.96 11.91 10.92
N PRO A 24 -6.87 12.07 12.26
CA PRO A 24 -8.04 12.04 13.12
C PRO A 24 -9.07 13.09 12.66
N PRO A 25 -10.37 12.73 12.57
CA PRO A 25 -11.39 13.68 12.17
C PRO A 25 -11.66 14.71 13.29
N GLY A 26 -11.70 15.99 12.92
CA GLY A 26 -12.03 17.08 13.84
C GLY A 26 -11.05 17.21 15.02
N LYS A 27 -11.59 17.20 16.24
CA LYS A 27 -10.82 17.34 17.50
C LYS A 27 -10.57 16.00 18.21
N MET A 28 -10.66 14.88 17.50
CA MET A 28 -10.38 13.56 18.08
C MET A 28 -8.91 13.46 18.52
N ASP A 29 -8.68 12.91 19.72
CA ASP A 29 -7.33 12.64 20.21
C ASP A 29 -6.62 11.58 19.33
N PRO A 30 -5.32 11.74 18.98
CA PRO A 30 -4.64 10.81 18.11
C PRO A 30 -4.50 9.38 18.67
N ALA A 31 -4.43 9.20 20.00
CA ALA A 31 -4.21 7.86 20.56
C ALA A 31 -5.39 6.91 20.29
N PRO A 32 -6.66 7.27 20.58
CA PRO A 32 -7.82 6.48 20.16
C PRO A 32 -7.90 6.24 18.66
N PHE A 33 -7.52 7.23 17.84
CA PHE A 33 -7.54 7.10 16.38
C PHE A 33 -6.56 6.03 15.86
N VAL A 34 -5.38 5.93 16.45
CA VAL A 34 -4.37 4.92 16.06
C VAL A 34 -4.71 3.53 16.61
N LEU A 35 -5.41 3.46 17.75
CA LEU A 35 -5.71 2.19 18.43
C LEU A 35 -7.03 1.56 17.98
N ARG A 36 -7.95 2.31 17.38
CA ARG A 36 -9.22 1.76 16.87
C ARG A 36 -8.99 0.86 15.66
N ARG A 37 -9.99 0.04 15.35
CA ARG A 37 -10.03 -0.73 14.10
C ARG A 37 -10.34 0.19 12.92
N PHE A 38 -9.80 -0.17 11.75
CA PHE A 38 -10.17 0.44 10.48
C PHE A 38 -11.63 0.14 10.13
N THR A 39 -12.32 1.13 9.54
CA THR A 39 -13.62 0.93 8.91
C THR A 39 -13.49 0.04 7.68
N LYS A 40 -14.63 -0.41 7.12
CA LYS A 40 -14.62 -1.24 5.90
C LYS A 40 -13.95 -0.51 4.72
N GLN A 41 -14.23 0.78 4.56
CA GLN A 41 -13.66 1.61 3.51
C GLN A 41 -12.15 1.81 3.72
N GLU A 42 -11.73 2.20 4.92
CA GLU A 42 -10.31 2.39 5.25
C GLU A 42 -9.51 1.11 5.04
N ARG A 43 -10.09 -0.06 5.35
CA ARG A 43 -9.44 -1.35 5.13
C ARG A 43 -9.22 -1.66 3.65
N GLN A 44 -10.16 -1.26 2.78
CA GLN A 44 -10.02 -1.44 1.33
C GLN A 44 -8.88 -0.56 0.80
N GLU A 45 -8.87 0.73 1.16
CA GLU A 45 -7.79 1.66 0.80
C GLU A 45 -6.43 1.21 1.35
N PHE A 46 -6.41 0.73 2.59
CA PHE A 46 -5.22 0.20 3.24
C PHE A 46 -4.69 -1.06 2.54
N SER A 47 -5.58 -1.94 2.06
CA SER A 47 -5.17 -3.15 1.32
C SER A 47 -4.41 -2.79 0.05
N PHE A 48 -4.86 -1.77 -0.68
CA PHE A 48 -4.13 -1.31 -1.87
C PHE A 48 -2.80 -0.65 -1.51
N THR A 49 -2.78 0.18 -0.45
CA THR A 49 -1.54 0.78 0.07
C THR A 49 -0.52 -0.29 0.51
N LEU A 50 -1.00 -1.41 1.05
CA LEU A 50 -0.14 -2.53 1.43
C LEU A 50 0.46 -3.24 0.22
N GLN A 51 -0.34 -3.48 -0.84
CA GLN A 51 0.18 -4.02 -2.11
C GLN A 51 1.29 -3.15 -2.68
N ASP A 52 1.08 -1.84 -2.70
CA ASP A 52 2.08 -0.86 -3.10
C ASP A 52 3.35 -0.91 -2.23
N GLY A 53 3.19 -1.06 -0.92
CA GLY A 53 4.30 -1.21 0.02
C GLY A 53 5.14 -2.46 -0.27
N ILE A 54 4.50 -3.58 -0.62
CA ILE A 54 5.18 -4.81 -1.03
C ILE A 54 5.97 -4.59 -2.32
N GLN A 55 5.38 -3.92 -3.31
CA GLN A 55 6.10 -3.61 -4.56
C GLN A 55 7.26 -2.65 -4.31
N ALA A 56 7.09 -1.63 -3.46
CA ALA A 56 8.16 -0.73 -3.07
C ALA A 56 9.33 -1.48 -2.42
N LEU A 57 9.05 -2.47 -1.56
CA LEU A 57 10.07 -3.30 -0.95
C LEU A 57 10.82 -4.15 -1.99
N ARG A 58 10.10 -4.73 -2.96
CA ARG A 58 10.71 -5.48 -4.08
C ARG A 58 11.63 -4.58 -4.91
N ILE A 59 11.18 -3.38 -5.27
CA ILE A 59 12.00 -2.41 -6.01
C ILE A 59 13.22 -2.00 -5.19
N LEU A 60 13.08 -1.83 -3.87
CA LEU A 60 14.18 -1.44 -3.00
C LEU A 60 15.29 -2.50 -3.00
N LEU A 61 14.90 -3.78 -2.88
CA LEU A 61 15.83 -4.91 -2.86
C LEU A 61 16.50 -5.15 -4.22
N LEU A 62 15.78 -4.95 -5.33
CA LEU A 62 16.25 -5.31 -6.67
C LEU A 62 16.86 -4.14 -7.46
N LYS A 63 16.42 -2.91 -7.21
CA LYS A 63 16.73 -1.72 -8.02
C LYS A 63 17.28 -0.54 -7.22
N GLY A 64 17.36 -0.65 -5.90
CA GLY A 64 17.95 0.37 -5.02
C GLY A 64 16.99 1.50 -4.61
N PHE A 65 17.49 2.38 -3.73
CA PHE A 65 16.68 3.38 -3.03
C PHE A 65 16.07 4.44 -3.93
N ASP A 66 16.84 4.99 -4.88
CA ASP A 66 16.39 6.11 -5.71
C ASP A 66 15.16 5.72 -6.54
N LYS A 67 15.19 4.53 -7.14
CA LYS A 67 14.04 3.99 -7.91
C LYS A 67 12.82 3.76 -7.03
N THR A 68 13.01 3.24 -5.81
CA THR A 68 11.91 3.07 -4.85
C THR A 68 11.33 4.41 -4.42
N ALA A 69 12.17 5.40 -4.13
CA ALA A 69 11.74 6.73 -3.71
C ALA A 69 10.91 7.41 -4.80
N SER A 70 11.33 7.34 -6.06
CA SER A 70 10.53 7.83 -7.18
C SER A 70 9.18 7.11 -7.30
N PHE A 71 9.15 5.77 -7.14
CA PHE A 71 7.92 4.98 -7.24
C PHE A 71 6.89 5.29 -6.14
N VAL A 72 7.33 5.51 -4.89
CA VAL A 72 6.41 5.76 -3.76
C VAL A 72 5.99 7.22 -3.63
N ASN A 73 6.81 8.16 -4.11
CA ASN A 73 6.54 9.60 -3.99
C ASN A 73 5.86 10.19 -5.23
N SER A 74 5.77 9.47 -6.35
CA SER A 74 4.96 9.88 -7.49
C SER A 74 3.47 9.80 -7.16
N GLU A 75 2.67 10.74 -7.67
CA GLU A 75 1.21 10.67 -7.53
C GLU A 75 0.66 9.36 -8.09
N LYS A 76 -0.15 8.67 -7.29
CA LYS A 76 -0.80 7.44 -7.70
C LYS A 76 -2.27 7.70 -8.01
N LYS A 77 -2.65 7.44 -9.27
CA LYS A 77 -4.05 7.39 -9.70
C LYS A 77 -4.62 6.03 -9.31
N TRP A 78 -5.41 5.98 -8.23
CA TRP A 78 -6.09 4.79 -7.71
C TRP A 78 -7.19 4.23 -8.63
N THR A 79 -7.17 4.54 -9.93
CA THR A 79 -8.23 4.25 -10.87
C THR A 79 -7.99 3.03 -11.76
N LYS A 80 -6.82 2.39 -11.75
CA LYS A 80 -6.51 1.34 -12.76
C LYS A 80 -6.58 -0.12 -12.30
N GLN A 81 -6.52 -0.40 -11.00
CA GLN A 81 -6.36 -1.78 -10.52
C GLN A 81 -7.68 -2.58 -10.57
N VAL A 82 -8.82 -1.93 -10.32
CA VAL A 82 -10.14 -2.61 -10.36
C VAL A 82 -10.48 -3.06 -11.79
N GLU A 83 -10.10 -2.27 -12.80
CA GLU A 83 -10.29 -2.64 -14.21
C GLU A 83 -9.41 -3.82 -14.61
N GLU A 84 -8.16 -3.90 -14.14
CA GLU A 84 -7.24 -4.98 -14.51
C GLU A 84 -7.67 -6.34 -13.94
N TYR A 85 -8.13 -6.40 -12.68
CA TYR A 85 -8.72 -7.62 -12.12
C TYR A 85 -10.05 -8.00 -12.78
N LEU A 86 -10.88 -7.02 -13.16
CA LEU A 86 -12.10 -7.30 -13.92
C LEU A 86 -11.76 -7.84 -15.31
N ILE A 87 -10.76 -7.29 -15.99
CA ILE A 87 -10.30 -7.76 -17.31
C ILE A 87 -9.77 -9.19 -17.21
N GLU A 88 -8.91 -9.50 -16.24
CA GLU A 88 -8.40 -10.86 -15.98
C GLU A 88 -9.56 -11.84 -15.64
N PHE A 89 -10.53 -11.40 -14.84
CA PHE A 89 -11.69 -12.22 -14.48
C PHE A 89 -12.63 -12.48 -15.67
N PHE A 90 -12.88 -11.46 -16.50
CA PHE A 90 -13.66 -11.61 -17.73
C PHE A 90 -12.92 -12.47 -18.76
N PHE A 91 -11.60 -12.32 -18.89
CA PHE A 91 -10.79 -13.15 -19.79
C PHE A 91 -10.81 -14.61 -19.33
N PHE A 92 -10.68 -14.87 -18.03
CA PHE A 92 -10.78 -16.22 -17.47
C PHE A 92 -12.15 -16.85 -17.70
N LEU A 93 -13.24 -16.13 -17.43
CA LEU A 93 -14.60 -16.59 -17.71
C LEU A 93 -14.86 -16.85 -19.20
N HIS A 94 -14.35 -15.98 -20.08
CA HIS A 94 -14.49 -16.15 -21.52
C HIS A 94 -13.73 -17.39 -22.02
N VAL A 95 -12.50 -17.60 -21.58
CA VAL A 95 -11.71 -18.79 -21.92
C VAL A 95 -12.39 -20.08 -21.43
N GLN A 96 -12.97 -20.08 -20.23
CA GLN A 96 -13.72 -21.25 -19.73
C GLN A 96 -14.99 -21.54 -20.54
N SER A 97 -15.67 -20.51 -21.05
CA SER A 97 -16.86 -20.68 -21.91
C SER A 97 -16.53 -21.24 -23.31
N ILE A 98 -15.29 -21.10 -23.77
CA ILE A 98 -14.83 -21.63 -25.06
C ILE A 98 -14.31 -23.07 -24.92
N LEU A 99 -13.72 -23.42 -23.77
CA LEU A 99 -13.09 -24.73 -23.54
C LEU A 99 -14.06 -25.83 -23.08
N ILE A 100 -15.30 -25.48 -22.73
CA ILE A 100 -16.36 -26.43 -22.35
C ILE A 100 -17.43 -26.38 -23.45
N PRO A 101 -17.30 -27.14 -24.55
CA PRO A 101 -18.38 -27.29 -25.49
C PRO A 101 -19.50 -28.12 -24.82
N ILE A 102 -20.74 -27.66 -24.97
CA ILE A 102 -21.96 -28.46 -24.73
C ILE A 102 -22.00 -29.57 -25.77
#